data_AF-A0A9E5I040-F1
#
_entry.id   AF-A0A9E5I040-F1
#
_cell.length_a   1.000
_cell.length_b   1.000
_cell.length_c   1.000
_cell.angle_alpha   90.00
_cell.angle_beta   90.00
_cell.angle_gamma   90.00
#
_symmetry.space_group_name_H-M   'P 1'
#
loop_
_entity.id
_entity.type
_entity.pdbx_description
1 polymer ?
#
loop_
_entity_poly.entity_id
_entity_poly.type
_entity_poly.pdbx_seq_one_letter_code
_entity_poly.pdbx_strand_id
1 'polypeptide(L)'
;YQVRNNERFFDRTDVREFLKGVRTASVIPTEGVYWLDELRTLAQPFITGASIDGIAGLLHLARELDADDSFSPKNLRAYLREVEDRVQQNNPPTMPVITLATLHAAKGLEWERVFLIGVSESILPFDSGNTGIGPENQSAIDEERRLFYVGITRAKKDLRMSYRGEPSRFLRESGLLASI
;
A
#
# COMPACT_ATOMS: atom_id res chain seq x y z
N TYR A 1 -8.33 -1.01 -1.43
CA TYR A 1 -9.55 -1.27 -2.21
C TYR A 1 -9.16 -2.33 -3.23
N GLN A 2 -9.62 -3.56 -3.06
CA GLN A 2 -9.36 -4.60 -4.06
C GLN A 2 -10.46 -4.46 -5.11
N VAL A 3 -10.12 -3.96 -6.30
CA VAL A 3 -11.05 -4.02 -7.42
C VAL A 3 -11.18 -5.50 -7.76
N ARG A 4 -12.33 -6.11 -7.43
CA ARG A 4 -12.64 -7.47 -7.87
C ARG A 4 -12.83 -7.43 -9.39
N ASN A 5 -11.75 -7.61 -10.13
CA ASN A 5 -11.82 -7.91 -11.54
C ASN A 5 -12.23 -9.39 -11.70
N ASN A 6 -13.27 -9.64 -12.48
CA ASN A 6 -13.78 -10.99 -12.76
C ASN A 6 -12.93 -11.75 -13.79
N GLU A 7 -11.96 -11.08 -14.43
CA GLU A 7 -11.01 -11.68 -15.35
C GLU A 7 -9.85 -12.36 -14.62
N ARG A 8 -9.34 -13.47 -15.17
CA ARG A 8 -8.10 -14.09 -14.67
C ARG A 8 -6.96 -13.09 -14.81
N PHE A 9 -6.05 -13.09 -13.83
CA PHE A 9 -4.99 -12.09 -13.72
C PHE A 9 -4.21 -11.87 -15.04
N PHE A 10 -3.75 -12.94 -15.68
CA PHE A 10 -2.95 -12.87 -16.91
C PHE A 10 -3.77 -12.56 -18.17
N ASP A 11 -5.11 -12.68 -18.12
CA ASP A 11 -5.98 -12.38 -19.25
C ASP A 11 -6.32 -10.88 -19.33
N ARG A 12 -6.12 -10.15 -18.21
CA ARG A 12 -6.39 -8.72 -18.13
C ARG A 12 -5.62 -7.95 -19.20
N THR A 13 -6.31 -7.03 -19.87
CA THR A 13 -5.74 -6.25 -20.98
C THR A 13 -4.52 -5.43 -20.58
N ASP A 14 -4.54 -4.83 -19.39
CA ASP A 14 -3.42 -4.05 -18.85
C ASP A 14 -2.17 -4.91 -18.60
N VAL A 15 -2.35 -6.10 -18.02
CA VAL A 15 -1.27 -7.07 -17.79
C VAL A 15 -0.66 -7.53 -19.11
N ARG A 16 -1.48 -7.86 -20.12
CA ARG A 16 -1.00 -8.30 -21.43
C ARG A 16 -0.23 -7.20 -22.18
N GLU A 17 -0.76 -5.97 -22.19
CA GLU A 17 -0.08 -4.84 -22.85
C GLU A 17 1.24 -4.48 -22.15
N PHE A 18 1.27 -4.51 -20.82
CA PHE A 18 2.51 -4.32 -20.07
C PHE A 18 3.54 -5.39 -20.40
N LEU A 19 3.17 -6.68 -20.34
CA LEU A 19 4.10 -7.79 -20.64
C LEU A 19 4.59 -7.78 -22.09
N LYS A 20 3.79 -7.28 -23.03
CA LYS A 20 4.21 -7.05 -24.42
C LYS A 20 5.34 -5.99 -24.49
N GLY A 21 5.21 -4.90 -23.74
CA GLY A 21 6.26 -3.87 -23.62
C GLY A 21 7.54 -4.44 -23.00
N VAL A 22 7.41 -5.22 -21.92
CA VAL A 22 8.55 -5.91 -21.28
C VAL A 22 9.22 -6.89 -22.26
N ARG A 23 8.45 -7.63 -23.05
CA ARG A 23 8.98 -8.53 -24.10
C ARG A 23 9.84 -7.78 -25.11
N THR A 24 9.37 -6.65 -25.62
CA THR A 24 10.16 -5.83 -26.54
C THR A 24 11.48 -5.37 -25.90
N ALA A 25 11.43 -4.82 -24.67
CA ALA A 25 12.62 -4.36 -23.95
C ALA A 25 13.60 -5.50 -23.59
N SER A 26 13.11 -6.73 -23.38
CA SER A 26 13.99 -7.88 -23.10
C SER A 26 14.84 -8.34 -24.29
N VAL A 27 14.46 -7.95 -25.50
CA VAL A 27 15.21 -8.26 -26.73
C VAL A 27 16.27 -7.18 -26.98
N ILE A 28 15.89 -5.92 -26.78
CA ILE A 28 16.74 -4.74 -26.98
C ILE A 28 16.75 -3.96 -25.65
N PRO A 29 17.54 -4.40 -24.65
CA PRO A 29 17.59 -3.72 -23.36
C PRO A 29 18.27 -2.35 -23.51
N THR A 30 17.84 -1.40 -22.70
CA THR A 30 18.48 -0.08 -22.66
C THR A 30 19.87 -0.21 -22.03
N GLU A 31 20.92 0.11 -22.79
CA GLU A 31 22.30 -0.01 -22.31
C GLU A 31 22.54 0.86 -21.06
N GLY A 32 23.21 0.29 -20.05
CA GLY A 32 23.56 0.99 -18.81
C GLY A 32 22.40 1.21 -17.83
N VAL A 33 21.18 0.74 -18.13
CA VAL A 33 20.03 0.84 -17.23
C VAL A 33 19.87 -0.46 -16.46
N TYR A 34 19.65 -0.35 -15.15
CA TYR A 34 19.34 -1.50 -14.32
C TYR A 34 17.95 -2.05 -14.68
N TRP A 35 17.83 -3.37 -14.79
CA TRP A 35 16.62 -4.02 -15.31
C TRP A 35 15.35 -3.67 -14.53
N LEU A 36 15.45 -3.49 -13.21
CA LEU A 36 14.32 -3.11 -12.37
C LEU A 36 13.88 -1.66 -12.64
N ASP A 37 14.83 -0.76 -12.91
CA ASP A 37 14.52 0.64 -13.27
C ASP A 37 13.90 0.73 -14.66
N GLU A 38 14.37 -0.08 -15.61
CA GLU A 38 13.75 -0.22 -16.92
C GLU A 38 12.32 -0.75 -16.81
N LEU A 39 12.10 -1.80 -16.02
CA LEU A 39 10.77 -2.36 -15.75
C LEU A 39 9.82 -1.32 -15.12
N ARG A 40 10.31 -0.54 -14.14
CA ARG A 40 9.55 0.54 -13.51
C ARG A 40 9.19 1.64 -14.51
N THR A 41 10.09 1.94 -15.44
CA THR A 41 9.85 2.92 -16.51
C THR A 41 8.74 2.44 -17.45
N LEU A 42 8.79 1.17 -17.88
CA LEU A 42 7.75 0.55 -18.70
C LEU A 42 6.39 0.49 -17.99
N ALA A 43 6.39 0.41 -16.65
CA ALA A 43 5.17 0.35 -15.87
C ALA A 43 4.46 1.70 -15.77
N GLN A 44 5.16 2.84 -15.89
CA GLN A 44 4.61 4.18 -15.64
C GLN A 44 3.24 4.47 -16.31
N PRO A 45 3.01 4.11 -17.59
CA PRO A 45 1.72 4.34 -18.23
C PRO A 45 0.54 3.60 -17.55
N PHE A 46 0.83 2.55 -16.78
CA PHE A 46 -0.15 1.67 -16.16
C PHE A 46 -0.33 1.90 -14.65
N ILE A 47 0.47 2.77 -14.02
CA ILE A 47 0.37 3.10 -12.57
C ILE A 47 -0.77 4.11 -12.31
N THR A 48 -1.86 4.03 -13.06
CA THR A 48 -3.03 4.90 -12.86
C THR A 48 -4.32 4.09 -12.94
N GLY A 49 -5.33 4.54 -12.17
CA GLY A 49 -6.67 3.96 -12.20
C GLY A 49 -6.74 2.47 -11.79
N ALA A 50 -7.60 1.71 -12.46
CA ALA A 50 -7.88 0.30 -12.15
C ALA A 50 -6.73 -0.66 -12.52
N SER A 51 -5.71 -0.19 -13.24
CA SER A 51 -4.57 -1.00 -13.70
C SER A 51 -3.47 -1.16 -12.66
N ILE A 52 -3.49 -0.33 -11.61
CA ILE A 52 -2.47 -0.32 -10.56
C ILE A 52 -2.29 -1.70 -9.92
N ASP A 53 -3.38 -2.40 -9.59
CA ASP A 53 -3.31 -3.63 -8.80
C ASP A 53 -2.54 -4.75 -9.53
N GLY A 54 -2.80 -4.91 -10.84
CA GLY A 54 -2.15 -5.96 -11.64
C GLY A 54 -0.66 -5.71 -11.83
N ILE A 55 -0.32 -4.48 -12.21
CA ILE A 55 1.06 -4.07 -12.46
C ILE A 55 1.86 -3.99 -11.16
N ALA A 56 1.25 -3.59 -10.06
CA ALA A 56 1.88 -3.62 -8.73
C ALA A 56 2.28 -5.04 -8.32
N GLY A 57 1.48 -6.05 -8.65
CA GLY A 57 1.83 -7.46 -8.44
C GLY A 57 3.08 -7.87 -9.23
N LEU A 58 3.16 -7.50 -10.51
CA LEU A 58 4.32 -7.78 -11.37
C LEU A 58 5.59 -7.05 -10.91
N LEU A 59 5.47 -5.78 -10.52
CA LEU A 59 6.58 -5.01 -9.94
C LEU A 59 7.00 -5.54 -8.56
N HIS A 60 6.08 -6.15 -7.81
CA HIS A 60 6.42 -6.81 -6.55
C HIS A 60 7.23 -8.07 -6.81
N LEU A 61 6.76 -8.96 -7.69
CA LEU A 61 7.50 -10.14 -8.11
C LEU A 61 8.90 -9.79 -8.60
N ALA A 62 9.03 -8.75 -9.44
CA ALA A 62 10.33 -8.31 -9.90
C ALA A 62 11.28 -7.91 -8.75
N ARG A 63 10.77 -7.21 -7.72
CA ARG A 63 11.57 -6.88 -6.53
C ARG A 63 11.93 -8.10 -5.69
N GLU A 64 11.05 -9.09 -5.60
CA GLU A 64 11.34 -10.33 -4.88
C GLU A 64 12.46 -11.11 -5.57
N LEU A 65 12.38 -11.26 -6.89
CA LEU A 65 13.44 -11.87 -7.70
C LEU A 65 14.74 -11.06 -7.63
N ASP A 66 14.65 -9.73 -7.59
CA ASP A 66 15.84 -8.89 -7.46
C ASP A 66 16.55 -9.04 -6.11
N ALA A 67 15.78 -9.27 -5.04
CA ALA A 67 16.30 -9.51 -3.70
C ALA A 67 16.80 -10.95 -3.50
N ASP A 68 16.42 -11.88 -4.37
CA ASP A 68 16.87 -13.27 -4.35
C ASP A 68 18.24 -13.40 -5.03
N ASP A 69 19.26 -13.76 -4.27
CA ASP A 69 20.62 -13.96 -4.79
C ASP A 69 20.73 -15.18 -5.72
N SER A 70 19.78 -16.12 -5.67
CA SER A 70 19.72 -17.26 -6.58
C SER A 70 19.14 -16.90 -7.95
N PHE A 71 18.44 -15.77 -8.06
CA PHE A 71 17.89 -15.31 -9.33
C PHE A 71 19.00 -14.69 -10.20
N SER A 72 19.43 -15.46 -11.20
CA SER A 72 20.47 -15.06 -12.13
C SER A 72 20.19 -15.60 -13.54
N PRO A 73 20.40 -14.80 -14.61
CA PRO A 73 20.86 -13.42 -14.59
C PRO A 73 19.76 -12.42 -14.20
N LYS A 74 20.12 -11.34 -13.48
CA LYS A 74 19.20 -10.25 -13.11
C LYS A 74 18.92 -9.32 -14.31
N ASN A 75 18.01 -9.74 -15.18
CA ASN A 75 17.60 -8.98 -16.36
C ASN A 75 16.13 -9.24 -16.78
N LEU A 76 15.60 -8.40 -17.68
CA LEU A 76 14.22 -8.49 -18.17
C LEU A 76 13.90 -9.83 -18.85
N ARG A 77 14.88 -10.47 -19.49
CA ARG A 77 14.67 -11.76 -20.18
C ARG A 77 14.47 -12.90 -19.19
N ALA A 78 15.25 -12.95 -18.12
CA ALA A 78 15.06 -13.91 -17.04
C ALA A 78 13.73 -13.66 -16.31
N TYR A 79 13.41 -12.38 -16.05
CA TYR A 79 12.14 -11.99 -15.44
C TYR A 79 10.93 -12.44 -16.27
N LEU A 80 10.96 -12.23 -17.59
CA LEU A 80 9.88 -12.69 -18.47
C LEU A 80 9.70 -14.20 -18.46
N ARG A 81 10.79 -14.96 -18.40
CA ARG A 81 10.72 -16.42 -18.31
C ARG A 81 9.97 -16.85 -17.05
N GLU A 82 10.30 -16.26 -15.91
CA GLU A 82 9.61 -16.53 -14.64
C GLU A 82 8.11 -16.16 -14.72
N VAL A 83 7.77 -15.05 -15.37
CA VAL A 83 6.36 -14.68 -15.60
C VAL A 83 5.67 -15.68 -16.52
N GLU A 84 6.32 -16.12 -17.60
CA GLU A 84 5.78 -17.12 -18.53
C GLU A 84 5.54 -18.47 -17.85
N ASP A 85 6.47 -18.92 -17.00
CA ASP A 85 6.32 -20.15 -16.21
C ASP A 85 5.11 -20.05 -15.26
N ARG A 86 4.91 -18.88 -14.63
CA ARG A 86 3.73 -18.60 -13.79
C ARG A 86 2.43 -18.55 -14.57
N VAL A 87 2.43 -18.05 -15.80
CA VAL A 87 1.26 -18.09 -16.70
C VAL A 87 0.87 -19.54 -16.96
N GLN A 88 1.83 -20.41 -17.29
CA GLN A 88 1.57 -21.84 -17.54
C GLN A 88 1.01 -22.55 -16.30
N GLN A 89 1.51 -22.19 -15.12
CA GLN A 89 1.06 -22.76 -13.85
C GLN A 89 -0.23 -22.11 -13.30
N ASN A 90 -0.78 -21.11 -14.00
CA ASN A 90 -1.88 -20.28 -13.50
C ASN A 90 -1.62 -19.74 -12.07
N ASN A 91 -0.38 -19.31 -11.83
CA ASN A 91 0.14 -18.87 -10.53
C ASN A 91 0.40 -17.35 -10.53
N PRO A 92 -0.64 -16.50 -10.39
CA PRO A 92 -0.49 -15.06 -10.43
C PRO A 92 0.43 -14.55 -9.31
N PRO A 93 1.20 -13.47 -9.53
CA PRO A 93 2.02 -12.88 -8.49
C PRO A 93 1.15 -12.35 -7.34
N THR A 94 1.71 -12.36 -6.15
CA THR A 94 1.06 -11.75 -4.99
C THR A 94 0.92 -10.26 -5.21
N MET A 95 -0.30 -9.73 -5.13
CA MET A 95 -0.53 -8.29 -5.23
C MET A 95 -0.23 -7.64 -3.88
N PRO A 96 0.68 -6.65 -3.79
CA PRO A 96 0.86 -5.89 -2.57
C PRO A 96 -0.39 -5.02 -2.36
N VAL A 97 -1.33 -5.48 -1.55
CA VAL A 97 -2.56 -4.75 -1.27
C VAL A 97 -2.34 -3.80 -0.11
N ILE A 98 -2.71 -2.53 -0.29
CA ILE A 98 -2.86 -1.60 0.83
C ILE A 98 -4.27 -1.78 1.40
N THR A 99 -4.35 -2.10 2.69
CA THR A 99 -5.62 -2.13 3.42
C THR A 99 -5.98 -0.72 3.87
N LEU A 100 -7.12 -0.22 3.40
CA LEU A 100 -7.76 0.96 3.97
C LEU A 100 -8.90 0.48 4.87
N ALA A 101 -8.88 0.90 6.12
CA ALA A 101 -9.87 0.54 7.12
C ALA A 101 -10.15 1.75 8.02
N THR A 102 -11.36 1.80 8.58
CA THR A 102 -11.65 2.68 9.71
C THR A 102 -10.97 2.14 10.97
N LEU A 103 -10.77 2.99 11.99
CA LEU A 103 -10.22 2.55 13.29
C LEU A 103 -11.01 1.38 13.90
N HIS A 104 -12.34 1.41 13.78
CA HIS A 104 -13.22 0.33 14.22
C HIS A 104 -12.95 -0.99 13.49
N ALA A 105 -12.84 -0.94 12.15
CA ALA A 105 -12.60 -2.13 11.34
C ALA A 105 -11.19 -2.72 11.52
N ALA A 106 -10.25 -1.93 12.07
CA ALA A 106 -8.90 -2.38 12.36
C ALA A 106 -8.78 -3.16 13.68
N LYS A 107 -9.82 -3.20 14.51
CA LYS A 107 -9.78 -3.88 15.82
C LYS A 107 -9.46 -5.37 15.66
N GLY A 108 -8.44 -5.85 16.38
CA GLY A 108 -7.99 -7.25 16.34
C GLY A 108 -7.07 -7.59 15.16
N LEU A 109 -6.81 -6.63 14.25
CA LEU A 109 -5.86 -6.78 13.16
C LEU A 109 -4.54 -6.07 13.50
N GLU A 110 -3.45 -6.46 12.87
CA GLU A 110 -2.13 -5.84 13.03
C GLU A 110 -1.35 -5.86 11.72
N TRP A 111 -0.53 -4.85 11.48
CA TRP A 111 0.30 -4.71 10.29
C TRP A 111 1.73 -4.28 10.65
N GLU A 112 2.70 -4.65 9.81
CA GLU A 112 4.09 -4.20 9.97
C GLU A 112 4.20 -2.67 10.00
N ARG A 113 3.41 -1.99 9.16
CA ARG A 113 3.41 -0.54 9.03
C ARG A 113 1.98 -0.01 8.93
N VAL A 114 1.66 1.01 9.73
CA VAL A 114 0.33 1.65 9.77
C VAL A 114 0.47 3.14 9.50
N PHE A 115 -0.42 3.66 8.66
CA PHE A 115 -0.59 5.08 8.42
C PHE A 115 -1.93 5.51 9.01
N LEU A 116 -1.89 6.18 10.16
CA LEU A 116 -3.07 6.75 10.78
C LEU A 116 -3.25 8.18 10.27
N ILE A 117 -4.19 8.35 9.35
CA ILE A 117 -4.41 9.61 8.64
C ILE A 117 -5.47 10.48 9.33
N GLY A 118 -5.27 11.79 9.32
CA GLY A 118 -6.28 12.75 9.80
C GLY A 118 -6.37 12.86 11.32
N VAL A 119 -5.27 12.72 12.05
CA VAL A 119 -5.19 12.87 13.52
C VAL A 119 -5.24 14.36 13.93
N SER A 120 -6.28 15.05 13.48
CA SER A 120 -6.51 16.49 13.70
C SER A 120 -7.68 16.67 14.65
N GLU A 121 -7.75 17.82 15.32
CA GLU A 121 -8.93 18.16 16.10
C GLU A 121 -10.20 18.15 15.25
N SER A 122 -11.33 17.81 15.89
CA SER A 122 -12.64 17.59 15.27
C SER A 122 -12.74 16.41 14.28
N ILE A 123 -11.62 15.83 13.84
CA ILE A 123 -11.60 14.59 13.04
C ILE A 123 -11.38 13.38 13.97
N LEU A 124 -10.44 13.49 14.90
CA LEU A 124 -10.17 12.49 15.93
C LEU A 124 -9.70 13.23 17.20
N PRO A 125 -10.55 13.42 18.23
CA PRO A 125 -11.89 12.85 18.40
C PRO A 125 -12.88 13.37 17.35
N PHE A 126 -13.73 12.46 16.85
CA PHE A 126 -14.78 12.82 15.90
C PHE A 126 -15.86 13.66 16.59
N ASP A 127 -16.02 14.91 16.15
CA ASP A 127 -17.12 15.77 16.59
C ASP A 127 -18.28 15.68 15.59
N SER A 128 -19.35 14.97 15.96
CA SER A 128 -20.55 14.89 15.10
C SER A 128 -21.43 16.15 15.14
N GLY A 129 -21.01 17.20 15.86
CA GLY A 129 -21.74 18.48 15.98
C GLY A 129 -22.96 18.43 16.93
N ASN A 130 -23.56 17.24 17.12
CA ASN A 130 -24.71 17.04 18.02
C ASN A 130 -24.31 16.60 19.44
N THR A 131 -23.07 16.15 19.64
CA THR A 131 -22.63 15.58 20.92
C THR A 131 -21.78 16.55 21.74
N GLY A 132 -21.24 17.61 21.15
CA GLY A 132 -20.44 18.63 21.81
C GLY A 132 -19.17 18.06 22.46
N ILE A 133 -18.00 18.54 22.05
CA ILE A 133 -16.76 18.30 22.80
C ILE A 133 -16.73 19.27 23.99
N GLY A 134 -17.67 19.08 24.92
CA GLY A 134 -17.77 19.79 26.19
C GLY A 134 -17.51 18.85 27.38
N PRO A 135 -17.24 19.39 28.58
CA PRO A 135 -17.02 18.59 29.80
C PRO A 135 -18.17 17.64 30.13
N GLU A 136 -19.38 17.92 29.66
CA GLU A 136 -20.57 17.09 29.78
C GLU A 136 -20.50 15.76 29.00
N ASN A 137 -19.56 15.61 28.07
CA ASN A 137 -19.47 14.44 27.20
C ASN A 137 -18.11 13.72 27.25
N GLN A 138 -17.49 13.72 28.44
CA GLN A 138 -16.21 13.08 28.69
C GLN A 138 -16.17 11.60 28.28
N SER A 139 -17.27 10.87 28.46
CA SER A 139 -17.35 9.45 28.07
C SER A 139 -17.19 9.23 26.57
N ALA A 140 -17.65 10.16 25.72
CA ALA A 140 -17.49 10.06 24.27
C ALA A 140 -16.02 10.31 23.88
N ILE A 141 -15.37 11.30 24.50
CA ILE A 141 -13.94 11.56 24.31
C ILE A 141 -13.11 10.36 24.75
N ASP A 142 -13.46 9.73 25.88
CA ASP A 142 -12.75 8.55 26.37
C ASP A 142 -12.86 7.36 25.41
N GLU A 143 -13.98 7.21 24.70
CA GLU A 143 -14.15 6.18 23.68
C GLU A 143 -13.34 6.48 22.42
N GLU A 144 -13.36 7.72 21.93
CA GLU A 144 -12.50 8.15 20.81
C GLU A 144 -11.01 8.01 21.16
N ARG A 145 -10.63 8.24 22.42
CA ARG A 145 -9.26 7.99 22.92
C ARG A 145 -8.92 6.51 22.87
N ARG A 146 -9.86 5.62 23.24
CA ARG A 146 -9.68 4.17 23.09
C ARG A 146 -9.49 3.79 21.62
N LEU A 147 -10.24 4.38 20.70
CA LEU A 147 -10.07 4.14 19.26
C LEU A 147 -8.72 4.64 18.74
N PHE A 148 -8.26 5.80 19.19
CA PHE A 148 -6.92 6.29 18.88
C PHE A 148 -5.83 5.31 19.37
N TYR A 149 -5.94 4.83 20.61
CA TYR A 149 -5.05 3.82 21.15
C TYR A 149 -5.10 2.50 20.36
N VAL A 150 -6.29 2.05 19.94
CA VAL A 150 -6.42 0.90 19.03
C VAL A 150 -5.63 1.16 17.75
N GLY A 151 -5.78 2.33 17.12
CA GLY A 151 -5.05 2.74 15.93
C GLY A 151 -3.53 2.65 16.08
N ILE A 152 -3.00 3.19 17.18
CA ILE A 152 -1.56 3.11 17.51
C ILE A 152 -1.12 1.65 17.63
N THR A 153 -1.85 0.84 18.40
CA THR A 153 -1.46 -0.56 18.67
C THR A 153 -1.64 -1.50 17.48
N ARG A 154 -2.14 -1.03 16.33
CA ARG A 154 -2.19 -1.86 15.11
C ARG A 154 -0.83 -1.96 14.42
N ALA A 155 0.12 -1.07 14.73
CA ALA A 155 1.44 -1.03 14.11
C ALA A 155 2.43 -1.92 14.86
N LYS A 156 3.12 -2.82 14.15
CA LYS A 156 4.19 -3.67 14.73
C LYS A 156 5.57 -3.01 14.70
N LYS A 157 5.90 -2.30 13.61
CA LYS A 157 7.23 -1.68 13.43
C LYS A 157 7.15 -0.18 13.23
N ASP A 158 6.39 0.26 12.22
CA ASP A 158 6.29 1.69 11.90
C ASP A 158 4.86 2.19 12.03
N LEU A 159 4.69 3.25 12.82
CA LEU A 159 3.48 4.05 12.84
C LEU A 159 3.79 5.43 12.24
N ARG A 160 3.04 5.83 11.21
CA ARG A 160 3.06 7.20 10.70
C ARG A 160 1.72 7.85 10.88
N MET A 161 1.72 9.09 11.35
CA MET A 161 0.53 9.87 11.59
C MET A 161 0.56 11.15 10.75
N SER A 162 -0.60 11.57 10.25
CA SER A 162 -0.74 12.87 9.59
C SER A 162 -1.91 13.65 10.19
N TYR A 163 -1.78 14.97 10.23
CA TYR A 163 -2.84 15.89 10.63
C TYR A 163 -2.79 17.14 9.76
N ARG A 164 -3.87 17.93 9.77
CA ARG A 164 -3.96 19.21 9.06
C ARG A 164 -4.63 20.23 9.96
N GLY A 165 -4.03 21.42 10.07
CA GLY A 165 -4.51 22.47 10.97
C GLY A 165 -4.17 22.13 12.42
N GLU A 166 -5.14 22.25 13.31
CA GLU A 166 -4.97 21.94 14.73
C GLU A 166 -4.77 20.42 14.94
N PRO A 167 -3.64 19.98 15.51
CA PRO A 167 -3.42 18.57 15.79
C PRO A 167 -4.35 18.10 16.91
N SER A 168 -4.79 16.85 16.83
CA SER A 168 -5.61 16.21 17.86
C SER A 168 -5.00 16.36 19.26
N ARG A 169 -5.84 16.63 20.27
CA ARG A 169 -5.45 16.54 21.69
C ARG A 169 -4.79 15.21 22.04
N PHE A 170 -5.18 14.11 21.40
CA PHE A 170 -4.62 12.79 21.70
C PHE A 170 -3.13 12.68 21.34
N LEU A 171 -2.65 13.45 20.36
CA LEU A 171 -1.21 13.53 20.06
C LEU A 171 -0.43 14.24 21.19
N ARG A 172 -1.04 15.25 21.81
CA ARG A 172 -0.43 15.97 22.96
C ARG A 172 -0.46 15.09 24.21
N GLU A 173 -1.60 14.46 24.49
CA GLU A 173 -1.78 13.55 25.63
C GLU A 173 -0.83 12.35 25.59
N SER A 174 -0.49 11.85 24.39
CA SER A 174 0.43 10.73 24.19
C SER A 174 1.91 11.13 24.16
N GLY A 175 2.23 12.43 24.23
CA GLY A 175 3.61 12.92 24.09
C GLY A 175 4.21 12.74 22.68
N LEU A 176 3.38 12.44 21.68
CA LEU A 176 3.80 12.21 20.30
C LEU A 176 3.97 13.52 19.51
N LEU A 177 3.50 14.64 20.04
CA LEU A 177 3.89 15.98 19.59
C LEU A 177 5.10 16.45 20.38
N ALA A 178 6.17 16.79 19.65
CA ALA A 178 7.29 17.50 20.23
C ALA A 178 6.78 18.79 20.91
N SER A 179 7.16 18.99 22.16
CA SER A 179 6.98 20.27 22.83
C SER A 179 7.76 21.31 22.04
N ILE A 180 7.06 22.29 21.47
CA ILE A 180 7.67 23.46 20.84
C ILE A 180 8.02 24.46 21.94
#